data_AF-A0A7S4MMS1-F1
#
_entry.id   AF-A0A7S4MMS1-F1
#
_cell.length_a   1.000
_cell.length_b   1.000
_cell.length_c   1.000
_cell.angle_alpha   90.00
_cell.angle_beta   90.00
_cell.angle_gamma   90.00
#
_symmetry.space_group_name_H-M   'P 1'
#
loop_
_entity.id
_entity.type
_entity.pdbx_description
1 polymer ?
#
loop_
_entity_poly.entity_id
_entity_poly.type
_entity_poly.pdbx_seq_one_letter_code
_entity_poly.pdbx_strand_id
1 'polypeptide(L)'
;GEYLVKYLVVGGKKSGKSSIVSCFRKTDTPSTAKQLLCTEDYMIGGELVKITFWISKREQMQPAQFSLVHAIIVVVSITEQKPFDIYKYWISEARKITA
;
A
#
# COMPACT_ATOMS: atom_id res chain seq x y z
N GLY A 1 -8.65 -4.51 22.48
CA GLY A 1 -9.40 -5.32 21.51
C GLY A 1 -8.50 -5.61 20.32
N GLU A 2 -8.68 -6.72 19.60
CA GLU A 2 -7.86 -6.96 18.41
C GLU A 2 -8.44 -6.14 17.23
N TYR A 3 -7.69 -5.14 16.78
CA TYR A 3 -8.08 -4.32 15.62
C TYR A 3 -7.46 -4.88 14.35
N LEU A 4 -8.19 -4.83 13.24
CA LEU A 4 -7.68 -5.20 11.92
C LEU A 4 -7.67 -3.99 11.01
N VAL A 5 -6.51 -3.65 10.47
CA VAL A 5 -6.33 -2.59 9.46
C VAL A 5 -5.78 -3.20 8.19
N LYS A 6 -6.29 -2.74 7.05
CA LYS A 6 -5.93 -3.23 5.71
C LYS A 6 -5.54 -2.03 4.87
N TYR A 7 -4.29 -1.99 4.43
CA TYR A 7 -3.75 -0.93 3.59
C TYR A 7 -3.52 -1.42 2.18
N LEU A 8 -3.91 -0.62 1.19
CA LEU A 8 -3.52 -0.79 -0.20
C LEU A 8 -2.34 0.12 -0.53
N VAL A 9 -1.19 -0.43 -0.89
CA VAL A 9 0.00 0.35 -1.25
C VAL A 9 0.12 0.37 -2.77
N VAL A 10 -0.08 1.54 -3.38
CA VAL A 10 -0.11 1.76 -4.83
C VAL A 10 0.93 2.79 -5.26
N GLY A 11 1.25 2.84 -6.55
CA GLY A 11 2.30 3.72 -7.08
C GLY A 11 3.01 3.16 -8.31
N GLY A 12 3.84 3.99 -8.95
CA GLY A 12 4.58 3.65 -10.17
C GLY A 12 5.58 2.50 -10.03
N LYS A 13 6.12 2.04 -11.16
CA LYS A 13 7.20 1.05 -11.17
C LYS A 13 8.45 1.67 -10.54
N LYS A 14 9.09 0.95 -9.60
CA LYS A 14 10.25 1.43 -8.83
C LYS A 14 9.97 2.61 -7.88
N SER A 15 8.70 2.90 -7.57
CA SER A 15 8.36 3.98 -6.64
C SER A 15 8.77 3.75 -5.17
N GLY A 16 9.30 2.58 -4.82
CA GLY A 16 9.75 2.27 -3.46
C GLY A 16 8.69 1.65 -2.54
N LYS A 17 7.50 1.29 -3.04
CA LYS A 17 6.41 0.66 -2.25
C LYS A 17 6.89 -0.47 -1.33
N SER A 18 7.53 -1.48 -1.91
CA SER A 18 8.05 -2.64 -1.16
C SER A 18 9.11 -2.24 -0.14
N SER A 19 9.98 -1.29 -0.49
CA SER A 19 11.04 -0.80 0.39
C SER A 19 10.48 -0.08 1.61
N ILE A 20 9.46 0.77 1.43
CA ILE A 20 8.78 1.46 2.52
C ILE A 20 8.12 0.46 3.47
N VAL A 21 7.39 -0.53 2.91
CA VAL A 21 6.72 -1.55 3.73
C VAL A 21 7.74 -2.41 4.48
N SER A 22 8.82 -2.87 3.84
CA SER A 22 9.88 -3.62 4.52
C SER A 22 10.59 -2.81 5.60
N CYS A 23 10.83 -1.51 5.38
CA CYS A 23 11.42 -0.62 6.37
C CYS A 23 10.51 -0.47 7.59
N PHE A 24 9.20 -0.25 7.37
CA PHE A 24 8.22 -0.18 8.47
C PHE A 24 8.17 -1.46 9.29
N ARG A 25 8.21 -2.62 8.62
CA ARG A 25 8.22 -3.94 9.25
C ARG A 25 9.54 -4.30 9.93
N LYS A 26 10.59 -3.49 9.75
CA LYS A 26 11.97 -3.79 10.20
C LYS A 26 12.49 -5.14 9.70
N THR A 27 12.15 -5.50 8.46
CA THR A 27 12.59 -6.75 7.84
C THR A 27 13.64 -6.49 6.77
N ASP A 28 14.79 -7.14 6.87
CA ASP A 28 15.82 -7.11 5.82
C ASP A 28 15.42 -7.89 4.56
N THR A 29 14.40 -8.74 4.67
CA THR A 29 13.76 -9.33 3.51
C THR A 29 12.94 -8.25 2.80
N PRO A 30 13.34 -7.84 1.59
CA PRO A 30 12.45 -7.03 0.79
C PRO A 30 11.17 -7.84 0.62
N SER A 31 10.01 -7.23 0.81
CA SER A 31 8.76 -7.75 0.29
C SER A 31 8.97 -7.86 -1.22
N THR A 32 9.47 -9.02 -1.65
CA THR A 32 9.84 -9.23 -3.04
C THR A 32 8.61 -8.92 -3.88
N ALA A 33 8.80 -8.54 -5.14
CA ALA A 33 7.67 -8.36 -6.05
C ALA A 33 6.71 -9.58 -6.06
N LYS A 34 7.10 -10.76 -5.56
CA LYS A 34 6.24 -11.93 -5.35
C LYS A 34 5.32 -11.85 -4.12
N GLN A 35 5.72 -11.23 -3.00
CA GLN A 35 4.90 -11.05 -1.80
C GLN A 35 4.11 -9.73 -1.88
N LEU A 36 2.89 -9.82 -2.41
CA LEU A 36 1.95 -8.68 -2.52
C LEU A 36 1.05 -8.53 -1.31
N LEU A 37 1.22 -9.40 -0.33
CA LEU A 37 0.39 -9.47 0.85
C LEU A 37 1.30 -9.83 2.02
N CYS A 38 1.34 -8.96 3.03
CA CYS A 38 1.95 -9.27 4.32
C CYS A 38 1.03 -8.79 5.45
N THR A 39 1.02 -9.52 6.56
CA THR A 39 0.21 -9.21 7.75
C THR A 39 1.07 -9.37 8.99
N GLU A 40 1.07 -8.38 9.86
CA GLU A 40 1.83 -8.37 11.11
C GLU A 40 1.06 -7.63 12.20
N ASP A 41 1.36 -7.97 13.45
CA ASP A 41 0.74 -7.36 14.62
C ASP A 41 1.62 -6.24 15.19
N TYR A 42 1.01 -5.11 15.53
CA TYR A 42 1.68 -3.92 16.05
C TYR A 42 0.99 -3.42 17.32
N MET A 43 1.78 -2.95 18.29
CA MET A 43 1.25 -2.22 19.45
C MET A 43 1.14 -0.73 19.11
N ILE A 44 -0.08 -0.19 19.05
CA ILE A 44 -0.34 1.22 18.75
C ILE A 44 -1.25 1.78 19.84
N GLY A 45 -0.75 2.76 20.60
CA GLY A 45 -1.53 3.37 21.70
C GLY A 45 -1.93 2.38 22.80
N GLY A 46 -1.17 1.30 23.00
CA GLY A 46 -1.48 0.24 23.97
C GLY A 46 -2.42 -0.84 23.45
N GLU A 47 -2.92 -0.72 22.22
CA GLU A 47 -3.80 -1.73 21.59
C GLU A 47 -3.03 -2.60 20.59
N LEU A 48 -3.44 -3.86 20.49
CA LEU A 48 -2.94 -4.80 19.48
C LEU A 48 -3.68 -4.58 18.16
N VAL A 49 -2.94 -4.17 17.14
CA VAL A 49 -3.47 -3.88 15.80
C VAL A 49 -2.79 -4.80 14.79
N LYS A 50 -3.57 -5.69 14.19
CA LYS A 50 -3.17 -6.50 13.04
C LYS A 50 -3.23 -5.65 11.78
N ILE A 51 -2.09 -5.43 11.13
CA ILE A 51 -1.99 -4.63 9.92
C ILE A 51 -1.67 -5.54 8.74
N THR A 52 -2.52 -5.50 7.73
CA THR A 52 -2.35 -6.17 6.45
C THR A 52 -1.98 -5.15 5.37
N PHE A 53 -0.85 -5.33 4.70
CA PHE A 53 -0.45 -4.54 3.53
C PHE A 53 -0.68 -5.33 2.25
N TRP A 54 -1.44 -4.77 1.31
CA TRP A 54 -1.53 -5.21 -0.07
C TRP A 54 -0.71 -4.31 -0.98
N ILE A 55 0.40 -4.80 -1.50
CA ILE A 55 1.31 -4.03 -2.34
C ILE A 55 0.96 -4.29 -3.82
N SER A 56 0.73 -3.25 -4.61
CA SER A 56 0.44 -3.42 -6.04
C SER A 56 1.69 -3.81 -6.85
N LYS A 57 1.54 -4.79 -7.77
CA LYS A 57 2.60 -5.11 -8.77
C LYS A 57 2.60 -4.13 -9.95
N ARG A 58 1.41 -3.70 -10.36
CA ARG A 58 1.15 -3.05 -11.64
C ARG A 58 0.63 -1.63 -11.41
N GLU A 59 0.71 -0.84 -12.47
CA GLU A 59 0.01 0.43 -12.63
C GLU A 59 -1.52 0.27 -12.70
N GLN A 60 -2.04 -0.96 -12.75
CA GLN A 60 -3.46 -1.27 -12.77
C GLN A 60 -3.81 -2.26 -11.66
N MET A 61 -4.86 -1.97 -10.91
CA MET A 61 -5.38 -2.80 -9.81
C MET A 61 -6.84 -3.14 -10.11
N GLN A 62 -7.28 -4.30 -9.65
CA GLN A 62 -8.70 -4.65 -9.81
C GLN A 62 -9.54 -3.81 -8.83
N PRO A 63 -10.70 -3.29 -9.26
CA PRO A 63 -11.58 -2.50 -8.40
C PRO A 63 -11.91 -3.19 -7.06
N ALA A 64 -12.08 -4.52 -7.08
CA ALA A 64 -12.36 -5.33 -5.89
C ALA A 64 -11.27 -5.25 -4.79
N GLN A 65 -10.04 -4.82 -5.12
CA GLN A 65 -8.97 -4.68 -4.14
C GLN A 65 -9.10 -3.37 -3.34
N PHE A 66 -9.76 -2.35 -3.89
CA PHE A 66 -9.99 -1.09 -3.19
C PHE A 66 -11.17 -1.16 -2.22
N SER A 67 -12.21 -1.95 -2.52
CA SER A 67 -13.40 -2.08 -1.65
C SER A 67 -13.13 -2.86 -0.37
N LEU A 68 -11.98 -3.54 -0.27
CA LEU A 68 -11.62 -4.42 0.86
C LEU A 68 -10.57 -3.81 1.79
N VAL A 69 -10.17 -2.55 1.58
CA VAL A 69 -9.16 -1.86 2.39
C VAL A 69 -9.74 -0.69 3.18
N HIS A 70 -9.10 -0.38 4.29
CA HIS A 70 -9.46 0.75 5.15
C HIS A 70 -8.79 2.04 4.71
N ALA A 71 -7.62 1.95 4.07
CA ALA A 71 -6.90 3.11 3.54
C ALA A 71 -5.98 2.73 2.39
N ILE A 72 -5.65 3.73 1.57
CA ILE A 72 -4.77 3.61 0.40
C ILE A 72 -3.55 4.49 0.64
N ILE A 73 -2.36 3.91 0.49
CA ILE A 73 -1.07 4.58 0.55
C ILE A 73 -0.55 4.73 -0.87
N VAL A 74 -0.55 5.96 -1.38
CA VAL A 74 -0.02 6.28 -2.71
C VAL A 74 1.45 6.66 -2.59
N VAL A 75 2.34 5.85 -3.17
CA VAL A 75 3.79 6.06 -3.15
C VAL A 75 4.26 6.58 -4.49
N VAL A 76 4.93 7.73 -4.44
CA VAL A 76 5.43 8.45 -5.61
C VAL A 76 6.93 8.64 -5.48
N SER A 77 7.68 8.32 -6.54
CA SER A 77 9.11 8.65 -6.59
C SER A 77 9.29 10.06 -7.13
N ILE A 78 9.84 10.97 -6.33
CA ILE A 78 10.10 12.36 -6.74
C ILE A 78 11.15 12.49 -7.86
N THR A 79 11.90 11.42 -8.14
CA THR A 79 12.93 11.39 -9.18
C THR A 79 12.40 10.92 -10.54
N GLU A 80 11.14 10.47 -10.62
CA GLU A 80 10.51 10.08 -11.89
C GLU A 80 10.06 11.30 -12.71
N GLN A 81 9.95 11.13 -14.03
CA GLN A 81 9.38 12.17 -14.90
C GLN A 81 7.87 12.25 -14.64
N LYS A 82 7.39 13.39 -14.11
CA LYS A 82 5.98 13.66 -13.75
C LYS A 82 5.43 12.79 -12.60
N PRO A 83 6.03 12.89 -11.40
CA PRO A 83 5.65 12.07 -10.24
C PRO A 83 4.17 12.22 -9.85
N PHE A 84 3.63 13.44 -10.02
CA PHE A 84 2.26 13.75 -9.63
C PHE A 84 1.19 13.28 -10.61
N ASP A 85 1.55 12.88 -11.84
CA ASP A 85 0.59 12.30 -12.76
C ASP A 85 0.17 10.89 -12.29
N ILE A 86 1.13 10.13 -11.75
CA ILE A 86 0.88 8.83 -11.10
C ILE A 86 -0.02 9.02 -9.88
N TYR A 87 0.24 10.05 -9.07
CA TYR A 87 -0.62 10.39 -7.93
C TYR A 87 -2.07 10.67 -8.37
N LYS A 88 -2.25 11.56 -9.37
CA LYS A 88 -3.57 11.91 -9.90
C LYS A 88 -4.31 10.68 -10.43
N TYR A 89 -3.61 9.80 -11.13
CA TYR A 89 -4.18 8.54 -11.63
C TYR A 89 -4.73 7.68 -10.48
N TRP A 90 -3.93 7.40 -9.44
CA TRP A 90 -4.36 6.54 -8.33
C TRP A 90 -5.49 7.14 -7.50
N ILE A 91 -5.52 8.46 -7.31
CA ILE A 91 -6.64 9.15 -6.66
C ILE A 91 -7.92 9.04 -7.49
N SER A 92 -7.83 9.18 -8.82
CA SER A 92 -8.95 8.96 -9.72
C SER A 92 -9.49 7.53 -9.61
N GLU A 93 -8.62 6.52 -9.63
CA GLU A 93 -9.05 5.12 -9.48
C GLU A 93 -9.73 4.85 -8.13
N ALA A 94 -9.19 5.39 -7.03
CA ALA A 94 -9.80 5.26 -5.72
C ALA A 94 -11.22 5.86 -5.67
N ARG A 95 -11.42 7.03 -6.30
CA ARG A 95 -12.71 7.72 -6.34
C ARG A 95 -13.79 6.97 -7.12
N LYS A 96 -13.43 6.18 -8.14
CA LYS A 96 -14.38 5.38 -8.92
C LYS A 96 -15.09 4.30 -8.09
N ILE A 97 -14.57 3.97 -6.92
CA ILE A 97 -15.00 2.81 -6.11
C ILE A 97 -15.79 3.28 -4.89
N THR A 98 -15.64 4.55 -4.51
CA THR A 98 -16.38 5.20 -3.43
C THR A 98 -17.64 5.96 -3.90
N ALA A 99 -17.90 5.99 -5.21
CA ALA A 99 -19.08 6.59 -5.82
C ALA A 99 -20.10 5.49 -6.15
#